data_AF-A0A1G0C657-F1
#
_entry.id   AF-A0A1G0C657-F1
#
_cell.length_a   1.000
_cell.length_b   1.000
_cell.length_c   1.000
_cell.angle_alpha   90.00
_cell.angle_beta   90.00
_cell.angle_gamma   90.00
#
_symmetry.space_group_name_H-M   'P 1'
#
loop_
_entity.id
_entity.type
_entity.pdbx_description
1 polymer ?
#
loop_
_entity_poly.entity_id
_entity_poly.type
_entity_poly.pdbx_seq_one_letter_code
_entity_poly.pdbx_strand_id
1 'polypeptide(L)'
;MNTNDKEQASQLIVEICDKVIVTLATENKIQPTDLIVRVDLENTSAKPVFGVFENSKLIAKPSLNEVIRAGGGQSFAMVASMYVRNIIKDIFVLSMQRFELKDSKQLFVLLYLKSVSDQNHPFIAIYKDGEYMESAPMSEFIGVS
;
A
#
# COMPACT_ATOMS: atom_id res chain seq x y z
N MET A 1 19.11 -0.68 -15.98
CA MET A 1 18.24 0.51 -15.85
C MET A 1 19.13 1.65 -15.42
N ASN A 2 19.08 2.79 -16.13
CA ASN A 2 19.79 3.99 -15.66
C ASN A 2 19.04 4.56 -14.46
N THR A 3 19.73 5.29 -13.59
CA THR A 3 19.19 5.85 -12.33
C THR A 3 17.88 6.63 -12.53
N ASN A 4 17.78 7.38 -13.63
CA ASN A 4 16.60 8.16 -14.02
C ASN A 4 15.34 7.29 -14.26
N ASP A 5 15.49 6.09 -14.84
CA ASP A 5 14.35 5.19 -15.07
C ASP A 5 13.78 4.64 -13.76
N LYS A 6 14.66 4.41 -12.77
CA LYS A 6 14.29 3.90 -11.46
C LYS A 6 13.54 4.96 -10.63
N GLU A 7 14.02 6.20 -10.67
CA GLU A 7 13.36 7.34 -10.02
C GLU A 7 11.97 7.59 -10.60
N GLN A 8 11.84 7.62 -11.94
CA GLN A 8 10.56 7.80 -12.61
C GLN A 8 9.55 6.68 -12.28
N ALA A 9 10.01 5.42 -12.30
CA ALA A 9 9.17 4.29 -11.91
C ALA A 9 8.69 4.40 -10.47
N SER A 10 9.57 4.84 -9.57
CA SER A 10 9.25 4.97 -8.15
C SER A 10 8.29 6.13 -7.87
N GLN A 11 8.50 7.28 -8.51
CA GLN A 11 7.56 8.40 -8.41
C GLN A 11 6.16 8.00 -8.91
N LEU A 12 6.11 7.24 -10.00
CA LEU A 12 4.85 6.73 -10.52
C LEU A 12 4.14 5.81 -9.51
N ILE A 13 4.87 4.98 -8.77
CA ILE A 13 4.30 4.12 -7.73
C ILE A 13 3.69 4.94 -6.58
N VAL A 14 4.36 6.01 -6.16
CA VAL A 14 3.83 6.93 -5.14
C VAL A 14 2.51 7.53 -5.61
N GLU A 15 2.47 8.02 -6.85
CA GLU A 15 1.25 8.56 -7.46
C GLU A 15 0.12 7.52 -7.57
N ILE A 16 0.44 6.27 -7.89
CA ILE A 16 -0.54 5.18 -7.92
C ILE A 16 -1.14 4.97 -6.53
N CYS A 17 -0.31 4.95 -5.48
CA CYS A 17 -0.79 4.74 -4.11
C CYS A 17 -1.69 5.87 -3.63
N ASP A 18 -1.35 7.12 -3.95
CA ASP A 18 -2.21 8.28 -3.71
C ASP A 18 -3.56 8.12 -4.43
N LYS A 19 -3.54 7.82 -5.74
CA LYS A 19 -4.76 7.60 -6.54
C LYS A 19 -5.63 6.48 -6.00
N VAL A 20 -5.04 5.37 -5.54
CA VAL A 20 -5.78 4.27 -4.91
C VAL A 20 -6.56 4.78 -3.70
N ILE A 21 -5.90 5.49 -2.78
CA ILE A 21 -6.56 6.00 -1.56
C ILE A 21 -7.67 6.99 -1.94
N VAL A 22 -7.36 7.98 -2.79
CA VAL A 22 -8.32 9.03 -3.19
C VAL A 22 -9.53 8.44 -3.91
N THR A 23 -9.31 7.47 -4.80
CA THR A 23 -10.40 6.84 -5.57
C THR A 23 -11.27 5.97 -4.67
N LEU A 24 -10.67 5.09 -3.86
CA LEU A 24 -11.44 4.27 -2.91
C LEU A 24 -12.18 5.14 -1.89
N ALA A 25 -11.60 6.28 -1.48
CA ALA A 25 -12.24 7.22 -0.57
C ALA A 25 -13.48 7.85 -1.21
N THR A 26 -13.34 8.29 -2.46
CA THR A 26 -14.45 8.86 -3.24
C THR A 26 -15.57 7.84 -3.45
N GLU A 27 -15.24 6.62 -3.85
CA GLU A 27 -16.21 5.54 -4.09
C GLU A 27 -16.99 5.17 -2.82
N ASN A 28 -16.33 5.24 -1.66
CA ASN A 28 -16.92 4.91 -0.36
C ASN A 28 -17.46 6.14 0.40
N LYS A 29 -17.37 7.35 -0.18
CA LYS A 29 -17.79 8.62 0.43
C LYS A 29 -17.09 8.96 1.75
N ILE A 30 -15.79 8.66 1.82
CA ILE A 30 -14.92 8.90 2.97
C ILE A 30 -13.95 10.04 2.60
N GLN A 31 -13.50 10.83 3.57
CA GLN A 31 -12.40 11.77 3.33
C GLN A 31 -11.09 11.00 3.06
N PRO A 32 -10.27 11.35 2.05
CA PRO A 32 -9.06 10.58 1.74
C PRO A 32 -8.09 10.39 2.90
N THR A 33 -8.00 11.35 3.81
CA THR A 33 -7.15 11.30 5.02
C THR A 33 -7.70 10.38 6.11
N ASP A 34 -9.00 10.06 6.07
CA ASP A 34 -9.66 9.20 7.05
C ASP A 34 -9.75 7.75 6.57
N LEU A 35 -9.45 7.51 5.28
CA LEU A 35 -9.43 6.19 4.68
C LEU A 35 -8.10 5.47 4.95
N ILE A 36 -8.21 4.23 5.40
CA ILE A 36 -7.09 3.32 5.60
C ILE A 36 -7.32 2.06 4.76
N VAL A 37 -6.34 1.70 3.93
CA VAL A 37 -6.30 0.40 3.26
C VAL A 37 -5.40 -0.53 4.05
N ARG A 38 -5.99 -1.52 4.73
CA ARG A 38 -5.25 -2.63 5.32
C ARG A 38 -4.94 -3.67 4.25
N VAL A 39 -3.72 -4.18 4.27
CA VAL A 39 -3.27 -5.26 3.40
C VAL A 39 -2.72 -6.40 4.26
N ASP A 40 -3.19 -7.62 3.99
CA ASP A 40 -2.76 -8.86 4.64
C ASP A 40 -2.21 -9.85 3.60
N LEU A 41 -1.28 -10.71 4.01
CA LEU A 41 -0.83 -11.87 3.22
C LEU A 41 -0.97 -13.16 4.03
N GLU A 42 -1.63 -14.15 3.44
CA GLU A 42 -1.73 -15.50 4.04
C GLU A 42 -0.38 -16.24 4.06
N ASN A 43 0.46 -15.98 3.06
CA ASN A 43 1.88 -16.36 2.99
C ASN A 43 2.57 -15.47 1.93
N THR A 44 3.90 -15.51 1.86
CA THR A 44 4.70 -14.65 0.95
C THR A 44 4.50 -14.94 -0.55
N SER A 45 3.81 -16.04 -0.90
CA SER A 45 3.45 -16.38 -2.28
C SER A 45 1.98 -16.07 -2.62
N ALA A 46 1.16 -15.81 -1.61
CA ALA A 46 -0.28 -15.59 -1.74
C ALA A 46 -0.60 -14.27 -2.47
N LYS A 47 -1.87 -14.12 -2.85
CA LYS A 47 -2.40 -12.83 -3.29
C LYS A 47 -2.70 -11.97 -2.06
N PRO A 48 -2.46 -10.66 -2.11
CA PRO A 48 -2.85 -9.75 -1.03
C PRO A 48 -4.36 -9.71 -0.85
N VAL A 49 -4.77 -9.63 0.40
CA VAL A 49 -6.15 -9.38 0.83
C VAL A 49 -6.23 -7.94 1.31
N PHE A 50 -7.29 -7.23 0.91
CA PHE A 50 -7.46 -5.81 1.23
C PHE A 50 -8.72 -5.59 2.07
N GLY A 51 -8.62 -4.67 3.01
CA GLY A 51 -9.77 -4.10 3.72
C GLY A 51 -9.67 -2.58 3.73
N VAL A 52 -10.78 -1.91 3.42
CA VAL A 52 -10.92 -0.45 3.51
C VAL A 52 -11.58 -0.12 4.83
N PHE A 53 -10.98 0.79 5.60
CA PHE A 53 -11.43 1.19 6.91
C PHE A 53 -11.60 2.71 6.99
N GLU A 54 -12.57 3.14 7.80
CA GLU A 54 -12.74 4.51 8.29
C GLU A 54 -12.82 4.43 9.82
N ASN A 55 -11.93 5.13 10.54
CA ASN A 55 -11.92 5.15 12.01
C ASN A 55 -12.04 3.75 12.67
N SER A 56 -11.28 2.77 12.16
CA SER A 56 -11.28 1.36 12.61
C SER A 56 -12.51 0.52 12.24
N LYS A 57 -13.50 1.10 11.54
CA LYS A 57 -14.65 0.36 11.01
C LYS A 57 -14.34 -0.15 9.61
N LEU A 58 -14.49 -1.44 9.39
CA LEU A 58 -14.39 -2.02 8.04
C LEU A 58 -15.57 -1.54 7.18
N ILE A 59 -15.27 -0.94 6.05
CA ILE A 59 -16.23 -0.40 5.09
C ILE A 59 -16.38 -1.32 3.88
N ALA A 60 -15.27 -1.78 3.31
CA ALA A 60 -15.25 -2.62 2.11
C ALA A 60 -14.08 -3.61 2.10
N LYS A 61 -14.19 -4.66 1.28
CA LYS A 61 -13.12 -5.64 1.03
C LYS A 61 -12.82 -5.71 -0.47
N PRO A 62 -12.13 -4.71 -1.04
CA PRO A 62 -11.87 -4.68 -2.47
C PRO A 62 -10.96 -5.84 -2.88
N SER A 63 -11.24 -6.41 -4.03
CA SER A 63 -10.35 -7.33 -4.71
C SER A 63 -9.09 -6.59 -5.20
N LEU A 64 -8.02 -7.36 -5.46
CA LEU A 64 -6.81 -6.82 -6.09
C LEU A 64 -7.12 -6.06 -7.38
N ASN A 65 -8.08 -6.52 -8.18
CA ASN A 65 -8.47 -5.87 -9.43
C ASN A 65 -9.15 -4.51 -9.20
N GLU A 66 -9.97 -4.38 -8.15
CA GLU A 66 -10.58 -3.10 -7.76
C GLU A 66 -9.51 -2.12 -7.29
N VAL A 67 -8.56 -2.57 -6.46
CA VAL A 67 -7.40 -1.75 -6.04
C VAL A 67 -6.58 -1.29 -7.25
N ILE A 68 -6.27 -2.19 -8.18
CA ILE A 68 -5.51 -1.83 -9.39
C ILE A 68 -6.28 -0.81 -10.25
N ARG A 69 -7.59 -0.98 -10.41
CA ARG A 69 -8.43 -0.03 -11.18
C ARG A 69 -8.45 1.35 -10.53
N ALA A 70 -8.55 1.41 -9.20
CA ALA A 70 -8.49 2.65 -8.43
C ALA A 70 -7.17 3.41 -8.64
N GLY A 71 -6.07 2.70 -8.94
CA GLY A 71 -4.76 3.30 -9.21
C GLY A 71 -4.55 3.90 -10.62
N GLY A 72 -5.44 3.68 -11.59
CA GLY A 72 -5.24 4.23 -12.95
C GLY A 72 -5.98 3.56 -14.13
N GLY A 73 -6.98 2.69 -13.89
CA GLY A 73 -7.80 2.10 -14.96
C GLY A 73 -7.16 0.97 -15.78
N GLN A 74 -7.89 0.42 -16.75
CA GLN A 74 -7.55 -0.87 -17.42
C GLN A 74 -6.21 -0.88 -18.18
N SER A 75 -5.83 0.23 -18.81
CA SER A 75 -4.58 0.32 -19.60
C SER A 75 -3.35 0.41 -18.70
N PHE A 76 -3.49 1.01 -17.51
CA PHE A 76 -2.44 1.14 -16.50
C PHE A 76 -2.36 -0.09 -15.59
N ALA A 77 -3.46 -0.84 -15.49
CA ALA A 77 -3.63 -1.98 -14.61
C ALA A 77 -2.58 -3.07 -14.83
N MET A 78 -2.22 -3.40 -16.07
CA MET A 78 -1.34 -4.54 -16.33
C MET A 78 0.09 -4.27 -15.84
N VAL A 79 0.64 -3.09 -16.13
CA VAL A 79 1.99 -2.71 -15.71
C VAL A 79 2.01 -2.45 -14.20
N ALA A 80 1.09 -1.63 -13.69
CA ALA A 80 1.02 -1.29 -12.27
C ALA A 80 0.73 -2.50 -11.36
N SER A 81 -0.06 -3.47 -11.81
CA SER A 81 -0.45 -4.63 -10.99
C SER A 81 0.73 -5.51 -10.58
N MET A 82 1.69 -5.73 -11.48
CA MET A 82 2.89 -6.51 -11.16
C MET A 82 3.76 -5.74 -10.17
N TYR A 83 3.95 -4.43 -10.36
CA TYR A 83 4.71 -3.60 -9.43
C TYR A 83 4.07 -3.52 -8.05
N VAL A 84 2.77 -3.22 -7.95
CA VAL A 84 2.05 -3.15 -6.67
C VAL A 84 2.10 -4.47 -5.92
N ARG A 85 1.88 -5.60 -6.62
CA ARG A 85 2.00 -6.92 -6.00
C ARG A 85 3.42 -7.20 -5.51
N ASN A 86 4.43 -6.86 -6.31
CA ASN A 86 5.83 -7.07 -5.94
C ASN A 86 6.22 -6.18 -4.75
N ILE A 87 5.84 -4.91 -4.74
CA ILE A 87 6.10 -3.98 -3.63
C ILE A 87 5.47 -4.48 -2.33
N ILE A 88 4.18 -4.87 -2.36
CA ILE A 88 3.52 -5.44 -1.18
C ILE A 88 4.28 -6.68 -0.72
N LYS A 89 4.61 -7.59 -1.64
CA LYS A 89 5.35 -8.80 -1.32
C LYS A 89 6.72 -8.48 -0.71
N ASP A 90 7.46 -7.54 -1.29
CA ASP A 90 8.80 -7.17 -0.86
C ASP A 90 8.75 -6.52 0.53
N ILE A 91 7.78 -5.63 0.78
CA ILE A 91 7.53 -5.06 2.13
C ILE A 91 7.31 -6.18 3.14
N PHE A 92 6.45 -7.16 2.84
CA PHE A 92 6.20 -8.28 3.73
C PHE A 92 7.43 -9.17 3.91
N VAL A 93 8.13 -9.54 2.84
CA VAL A 93 9.32 -10.41 2.90
C VAL A 93 10.43 -9.75 3.71
N LEU A 94 10.74 -8.48 3.44
CA LEU A 94 11.75 -7.72 4.17
C LEU A 94 11.35 -7.53 5.65
N SER A 95 10.08 -7.24 5.92
CA SER A 95 9.57 -7.11 7.28
C SER A 95 9.65 -8.43 8.05
N MET A 96 9.25 -9.54 7.43
CA MET A 96 9.35 -10.88 8.04
C MET A 96 10.80 -11.23 8.36
N GLN A 97 11.73 -10.96 7.44
CA GLN A 97 13.16 -11.18 7.67
C GLN A 97 13.69 -10.33 8.83
N ARG A 98 13.40 -9.02 8.82
CA ARG A 98 13.87 -8.08 9.84
C ARG A 98 13.32 -8.39 11.23
N PHE A 99 12.08 -8.87 11.31
CA PHE A 99 11.43 -9.21 12.58
C PHE A 99 11.53 -10.70 12.94
N GLU A 100 12.30 -11.47 12.18
CA GLU A 100 12.54 -12.91 12.38
C GLU A 100 11.26 -13.76 12.42
N LEU A 101 10.26 -13.39 11.61
CA LEU A 101 8.95 -14.04 11.58
C LEU A 101 8.92 -15.21 10.60
N LYS A 102 8.23 -16.28 11.02
CA LYS A 102 7.99 -17.47 10.18
C LYS A 102 6.58 -17.53 9.60
N ASP A 103 5.65 -16.75 10.14
CA ASP A 103 4.25 -16.67 9.72
C ASP A 103 3.92 -15.23 9.30
N SER A 104 3.47 -15.05 8.06
CA SER A 104 3.11 -13.72 7.54
C SER A 104 1.82 -13.19 8.15
N LYS A 105 0.99 -14.05 8.76
CA LYS A 105 -0.24 -13.64 9.45
C LYS A 105 0.01 -12.81 10.70
N GLN A 106 1.25 -12.82 11.19
CA GLN A 106 1.72 -11.94 12.26
C GLN A 106 1.93 -10.51 11.76
N LEU A 107 1.89 -10.26 10.45
CA LEU A 107 2.03 -8.94 9.86
C LEU A 107 0.77 -8.50 9.12
N PHE A 108 0.50 -7.21 9.23
CA PHE A 108 -0.31 -6.51 8.23
C PHE A 108 0.29 -5.12 8.01
N VAL A 109 -0.04 -4.52 6.86
CA VAL A 109 0.38 -3.16 6.55
C VAL A 109 -0.83 -2.29 6.31
N LEU A 110 -0.71 -1.01 6.64
CA LEU A 110 -1.71 0.00 6.37
C LEU A 110 -1.16 0.97 5.34
N LEU A 111 -1.91 1.22 4.28
CA LEU A 111 -1.70 2.28 3.31
C LEU A 111 -2.71 3.40 3.59
N TYR A 112 -2.24 4.62 3.79
CA TYR A 112 -3.06 5.78 4.17
C TYR A 112 -2.40 7.08 3.74
N LEU A 113 -3.17 8.17 3.67
CA LEU A 113 -2.63 9.51 3.45
C LEU A 113 -2.32 10.18 4.79
N LYS A 114 -1.15 10.80 4.88
CA LYS A 114 -0.76 11.64 6.01
C LYS A 114 -0.43 13.04 5.51
N SER A 115 -0.99 14.06 6.17
CA SER A 115 -0.65 15.45 5.89
C SER A 115 0.73 15.77 6.49
N VAL A 116 1.66 16.21 5.65
CA VAL A 116 2.99 16.71 6.01
C VAL A 116 3.18 18.04 5.28
N SER A 117 3.44 19.12 6.02
CA SER A 117 3.65 20.46 5.44
C SER A 117 2.54 20.90 4.46
N ASP A 118 1.28 20.71 4.86
CA ASP A 118 0.07 21.03 4.08
C ASP A 118 -0.12 20.24 2.77
N GLN A 119 0.65 19.17 2.57
CA GLN A 119 0.47 18.24 1.47
C GLN A 119 0.18 16.83 1.99
N ASN A 120 -0.73 16.12 1.32
CA ASN A 120 -1.03 14.73 1.64
C ASN A 120 -0.03 13.83 0.91
N HIS A 121 0.58 12.91 1.66
CA HIS A 121 1.50 11.94 1.11
C HIS A 121 1.05 10.52 1.49
N PRO A 122 1.20 9.54 0.59
CA PRO A 122 0.93 8.15 0.91
C PRO A 122 2.01 7.60 1.84
N PHE A 123 1.57 7.03 2.95
CA PHE A 123 2.39 6.38 3.96
C PHE A 123 2.04 4.89 4.03
N ILE A 124 3.05 4.10 4.40
CA ILE A 124 2.88 2.72 4.82
C ILE A 124 3.20 2.64 6.30
N ALA A 125 2.30 2.02 7.07
CA ALA A 125 2.59 1.59 8.44
C ALA A 125 2.62 0.06 8.51
N ILE A 126 3.56 -0.48 9.28
CA ILE A 126 3.71 -1.91 9.50
C ILE A 126 3.29 -2.25 10.91
N TYR A 127 2.47 -3.27 11.03
CA TYR A 127 2.01 -3.81 12.31
C TYR A 127 2.47 -5.25 12.45
N LYS A 128 2.86 -5.61 13.67
CA LYS A 128 3.23 -6.97 14.06
C LYS A 128 2.38 -7.39 15.24
N ASP A 129 1.71 -8.55 15.14
CA ASP A 129 0.86 -9.12 16.20
C ASP A 129 -0.21 -8.13 16.74
N GLY A 130 -0.67 -7.20 15.88
CA GLY A 130 -1.62 -6.16 16.24
C GLY A 130 -0.99 -4.87 16.80
N GLU A 131 0.32 -4.85 17.03
CA GLU A 131 1.05 -3.69 17.54
C GLU A 131 1.69 -2.89 16.41
N TYR A 132 1.66 -1.57 16.54
CA TYR A 132 2.33 -0.66 15.62
C TYR A 132 3.84 -0.79 15.76
N MET A 133 4.53 -1.00 14.63
CA MET A 133 5.99 -1.10 14.62
C MET A 133 6.62 0.19 14.11
N GLU A 134 6.24 0.60 12.91
CA GLU A 134 6.80 1.78 12.24
C GLU A 134 5.88 2.27 11.13
N SER A 135 6.16 3.49 10.64
CA SER A 135 5.58 4.01 9.42
C SER A 135 6.54 4.95 8.71
N ALA A 136 6.55 4.90 7.38
CA ALA A 136 7.33 5.82 6.57
C ALA A 136 6.54 6.22 5.30
N PRO A 137 6.92 7.34 4.65
CA PRO A 137 6.44 7.67 3.31
C PRO A 137 6.68 6.50 2.35
N MET A 138 5.76 6.27 1.41
CA MET A 138 5.89 5.20 0.42
C MET A 138 7.19 5.29 -0.39
N SER A 139 7.71 6.52 -0.61
CA SER A 139 8.98 6.77 -1.30
C SER A 139 10.18 6.10 -0.63
N GLU A 140 10.19 5.98 0.69
CA GLU A 140 11.29 5.35 1.43
C GLU A 140 11.29 3.82 1.25
N PHE A 141 10.10 3.21 1.12
CA PHE A 141 9.97 1.75 0.94
C PHE A 141 10.36 1.28 -0.46
N ILE A 142 10.19 2.13 -1.47
CA ILE A 142 10.50 1.82 -2.86
C ILE A 142 11.94 2.21 -3.26
N GLY A 143 12.72 2.75 -2.32
CA GLY A 143 14.13 3.09 -2.52
C GLY A 143 14.36 4.29 -3.43
N VAL A 144 13.52 5.33 -3.30
CA VAL A 144 13.81 6.67 -3.86
C VAL A 144 14.76 7.36 -2.88
N SER A 145 16.05 7.22 -3.14
CA SER A 145 17.13 7.94 -2.47
C SER A 145 17.98 8.62 -3.51
#